data_AF-A0A838CF51-F1
#
_entry.id   AF-A0A838CF51-F1
#
_cell.length_a   1.000
_cell.length_b   1.000
_cell.length_c   1.000
_cell.angle_alpha   90.00
_cell.angle_beta   90.00
_cell.angle_gamma   90.00
#
_symmetry.space_group_name_H-M   'P 1'
#
loop_
_entity.id
_entity.type
_entity.pdbx_description
1 polymer ?
#
loop_
_entity_poly.entity_id
_entity_poly.type
_entity_poly.pdbx_seq_one_letter_code
_entity_poly.pdbx_strand_id
1 'polypeptide(L)'
;MTSEQVIIAIISGIGALLVAAIGWLGRRDETKASASETLINGQAARIDKLETRLDVIEAELRETRAELQAIQSHAGDLRDALRRALAWIAEALEHFSSPDTIAAPPAPDVDSWQALIDAPPRARNPPR
;
A
#
# COMPACT_ATOMS: atom_id res chain seq x y z
N MET A 1 -12.81 -61.25 55.52
CA MET A 1 -12.62 -59.79 55.40
C MET A 1 -13.54 -59.13 56.40
N THR A 2 -12.98 -58.36 57.33
CA THR A 2 -13.79 -57.59 58.29
C THR A 2 -14.41 -56.39 57.57
N SER A 3 -15.58 -55.94 58.03
CA SER A 3 -16.31 -54.79 57.49
C SER A 3 -15.44 -53.53 57.36
N GLU A 4 -14.48 -53.36 58.26
CA GLU A 4 -13.52 -52.25 58.28
C GLU A 4 -12.55 -52.24 57.09
N GLN A 5 -12.07 -53.41 56.65
CA GLN A 5 -11.18 -53.53 55.48
C GLN A 5 -11.90 -53.21 54.17
N VAL A 6 -13.19 -53.56 54.08
CA VAL A 6 -14.03 -53.25 52.91
C VAL A 6 -14.23 -51.75 52.78
N ILE A 7 -14.50 -51.05 53.89
CA ILE A 7 -14.71 -49.59 53.89
C ILE A 7 -13.43 -48.86 53.49
N ILE A 8 -12.27 -49.24 54.02
CA ILE A 8 -10.98 -48.63 53.69
C ILE A 8 -10.63 -48.84 52.21
N ALA A 9 -10.85 -50.05 51.68
CA ALA A 9 -10.60 -50.36 50.27
C ALA A 9 -11.47 -49.50 49.34
N ILE A 10 -12.76 -49.34 49.67
CA ILE A 10 -13.69 -48.50 48.89
C ILE A 10 -13.26 -47.03 48.91
N ILE A 11 -12.92 -46.49 50.09
CA ILE A 11 -12.48 -45.09 50.22
C ILE A 11 -11.18 -44.84 49.44
N SER A 12 -10.20 -45.75 49.52
CA SER A 12 -8.95 -45.63 48.75
C SER A 12 -9.17 -45.73 47.24
N GLY A 13 -10.10 -46.58 46.80
CA GLY A 13 -10.45 -46.74 45.39
C GLY A 13 -11.10 -45.48 44.81
N ILE A 14 -12.01 -44.87 45.56
CA ILE A 14 -12.67 -43.60 45.17
C ILE A 14 -11.64 -42.46 45.13
N GLY A 15 -10.75 -42.38 46.13
CA GLY A 15 -9.69 -41.37 46.16
C GLY A 15 -8.74 -41.47 44.96
N ALA A 16 -8.30 -42.67 44.60
CA ALA A 16 -7.42 -42.90 43.45
C ALA A 16 -8.11 -42.54 42.12
N LEU A 17 -9.40 -42.88 41.98
CA LEU A 17 -10.18 -42.54 40.78
C LEU A 17 -10.37 -41.03 40.63
N LEU A 18 -10.60 -40.31 41.74
CA LEU A 18 -10.72 -38.86 41.71
C LEU A 18 -9.41 -38.17 41.30
N VAL A 19 -8.27 -38.60 41.85
CA VAL A 19 -6.95 -38.06 41.48
C VAL A 19 -6.62 -38.33 40.00
N ALA A 20 -6.92 -39.54 39.51
CA ALA A 20 -6.72 -39.87 38.10
C ALA A 20 -7.61 -39.03 37.16
N ALA A 21 -8.88 -38.78 37.54
CA ALA A 21 -9.80 -37.96 36.78
C ALA A 21 -9.33 -36.50 36.71
N ILE A 22 -8.88 -35.93 37.83
CA ILE A 22 -8.35 -34.55 37.90
C ILE A 22 -7.09 -34.41 37.04
N GLY A 23 -6.15 -35.36 37.13
CA GLY A 23 -4.93 -35.33 36.31
C GLY A 23 -5.20 -35.46 34.80
N TRP A 24 -6.21 -36.25 34.41
CA TRP A 24 -6.59 -36.39 33.01
C TRP A 24 -7.32 -35.15 32.46
N LEU A 25 -8.14 -34.48 33.27
CA LEU A 25 -8.77 -33.20 32.92
C LEU A 25 -7.72 -32.10 32.72
N GLY A 26 -6.76 -31.96 33.64
CA GLY A 26 -5.68 -30.98 33.52
C GLY A 26 -4.85 -31.16 32.23
N ARG A 27 -4.48 -32.41 31.90
CA ARG A 27 -3.73 -32.70 30.66
C ARG A 27 -4.51 -32.34 29.38
N ARG A 28 -5.85 -32.45 29.40
CA ARG A 28 -6.70 -32.03 28.27
C ARG A 28 -6.78 -30.51 28.14
N ASP A 29 -6.79 -29.80 29.25
CA ASP A 29 -6.82 -28.35 29.24
C ASP A 29 -5.46 -27.77 28.81
N GLU A 30 -4.35 -28.34 29.28
CA GLU A 30 -2.99 -28.00 28.84
C GLU A 30 -2.80 -28.20 27.33
N THR A 31 -3.26 -29.33 26.80
CA THR A 31 -3.14 -29.62 25.35
C THR A 31 -4.00 -28.71 24.49
N LYS A 32 -5.22 -28.36 24.94
CA LYS A 32 -6.06 -27.37 24.25
C LYS A 32 -5.48 -25.95 24.34
N ALA A 33 -4.93 -25.58 25.48
CA ALA A 33 -4.27 -24.29 25.68
C ALA A 33 -3.06 -24.15 24.76
N SER A 34 -2.18 -25.16 24.71
CA SER A 34 -1.01 -25.18 23.82
C SER A 34 -1.37 -25.15 22.33
N ALA A 35 -2.41 -25.88 21.92
CA ALA A 35 -2.93 -25.81 20.55
C ALA A 35 -3.49 -24.42 20.22
N SER A 36 -4.20 -23.79 21.15
CA SER A 36 -4.73 -22.44 20.98
C SER A 36 -3.62 -21.40 20.92
N GLU A 37 -2.60 -21.50 21.78
CA GLU A 37 -1.43 -20.63 21.77
C GLU A 37 -0.64 -20.72 20.46
N THR A 38 -0.46 -21.93 19.93
CA THR A 38 0.19 -22.14 18.63
C THR A 38 -0.61 -21.50 17.48
N LEU A 39 -1.94 -21.62 17.50
CA LEU A 39 -2.81 -20.99 16.50
C LEU A 39 -2.78 -19.46 16.61
N ILE A 40 -2.82 -18.92 17.83
CA ILE A 40 -2.76 -17.49 18.09
C ILE A 40 -1.42 -16.93 17.62
N ASN A 41 -0.31 -17.56 17.98
CA ASN A 41 1.04 -17.14 17.55
C ASN A 41 1.18 -17.24 16.02
N GLY A 42 0.62 -18.28 15.40
CA GLY A 42 0.59 -18.42 13.95
C GLY A 42 -0.27 -17.35 13.26
N GLN A 43 -1.38 -16.94 13.88
CA GLN A 43 -2.21 -15.84 13.39
C GLN A 43 -1.52 -14.49 13.57
N ALA A 44 -0.88 -14.24 14.72
CA ALA A 44 -0.12 -13.02 14.98
C ALA A 44 0.98 -12.81 13.93
N ALA A 45 1.79 -13.85 13.66
CA ALA A 45 2.83 -13.77 12.63
C ALA A 45 2.28 -13.52 11.21
N ARG A 46 1.07 -13.99 10.91
CA ARG A 46 0.39 -13.71 9.62
C ARG A 46 -0.11 -12.26 9.57
N ILE A 47 -0.61 -11.73 10.67
CA ILE A 47 -1.06 -10.34 10.79
C ILE A 47 0.13 -9.40 10.61
N ASP A 48 1.25 -9.62 11.31
CA ASP A 48 2.46 -8.80 11.18
C ASP A 48 2.96 -8.74 9.73
N LYS A 49 2.91 -9.88 9.02
CA LYS A 49 3.29 -9.95 7.61
C LYS A 49 2.32 -9.19 6.70
N LEU A 50 1.03 -9.18 7.03
CA LEU A 50 0.03 -8.42 6.29
C LEU A 50 0.17 -6.92 6.53
N GLU A 51 0.42 -6.51 7.77
CA GLU A 51 0.70 -5.11 8.12
C GLU A 51 1.92 -4.59 7.37
N THR A 52 3.03 -5.33 7.40
CA THR A 52 4.25 -4.98 6.64
C THR A 52 3.96 -4.85 5.13
N ARG A 53 3.12 -5.73 4.57
CA ARG A 53 2.74 -5.66 3.15
C ARG A 53 1.84 -4.47 2.85
N LEU A 54 0.92 -4.14 3.75
CA LEU A 54 0.06 -2.96 3.63
C LEU A 54 0.90 -1.68 3.66
N ASP A 55 1.88 -1.57 4.55
CA ASP A 55 2.78 -0.42 4.61
C ASP A 55 3.55 -0.22 3.31
N VAL A 56 4.05 -1.31 2.71
CA VAL A 56 4.72 -1.26 1.40
C VAL A 56 3.76 -0.80 0.30
N ILE A 57 2.56 -1.37 0.24
CA ILE A 57 1.54 -0.98 -0.76
C ILE A 57 1.13 0.48 -0.59
N GLU A 58 0.99 0.96 0.66
CA GLU A 58 0.67 2.36 0.92
C GLU A 58 1.79 3.30 0.45
N ALA A 59 3.06 2.91 0.64
CA ALA A 59 4.20 3.67 0.15
C ALA A 59 4.23 3.71 -1.39
N GLU A 60 4.10 2.56 -2.06
CA GLU A 60 4.05 2.45 -3.53
C GLU A 60 2.87 3.23 -4.12
N LEU A 61 1.72 3.23 -3.45
CA LEU A 61 0.54 3.98 -3.89
C LEU A 61 0.76 5.50 -3.77
N ARG A 62 1.45 5.96 -2.72
CA ARG A 62 1.83 7.38 -2.58
C ARG A 62 2.80 7.80 -3.69
N GLU A 63 3.79 6.97 -3.99
CA GLU A 63 4.75 7.21 -5.08
C GLU A 63 4.03 7.28 -6.44
N THR A 64 3.21 6.27 -6.76
CA THR A 64 2.42 6.23 -8.00
C THR A 64 1.53 7.47 -8.16
N ARG A 65 0.91 7.95 -7.07
CA ARG A 65 0.10 9.19 -7.10
C ARG A 65 0.96 10.42 -7.41
N ALA A 66 2.16 10.50 -6.86
CA ALA A 66 3.08 11.60 -7.13
C ALA A 66 3.56 11.58 -8.59
N GLU A 67 3.87 10.40 -9.14
CA GLU A 67 4.23 10.22 -10.55
C GLU A 67 3.09 10.62 -11.49
N LEU A 68 1.86 10.17 -11.21
CA LEU A 68 0.70 10.55 -12.01
C LEU A 68 0.47 12.07 -12.00
N GLN A 69 0.65 12.72 -10.86
CA GLN A 69 0.55 14.18 -10.76
C GLN A 69 1.65 14.86 -11.60
N ALA A 70 2.87 14.31 -11.60
CA ALA A 70 3.97 14.81 -12.41
C ALA A 70 3.71 14.69 -13.91
N ILE A 71 3.19 13.54 -14.34
CA ILE A 71 2.81 13.27 -15.74
C ILE A 71 1.69 14.21 -16.18
N GLN A 72 0.64 14.37 -15.37
CA GLN A 72 -0.49 15.25 -15.68
C GLN A 72 -0.04 16.71 -15.83
N SER A 73 0.83 17.18 -14.93
CA SER A 73 1.40 18.53 -15.00
C SER A 73 2.19 18.72 -16.29
N HIS A 74 3.09 17.78 -16.58
CA HIS A 74 3.95 17.84 -17.75
C HIS A 74 3.17 17.79 -19.07
N ALA A 75 2.14 16.94 -19.15
CA ALA A 75 1.23 16.90 -20.30
C ALA A 75 0.47 18.22 -20.48
N GLY A 76 0.09 18.88 -19.38
CA GLY A 76 -0.50 20.22 -19.40
C GLY A 76 0.46 21.26 -20.01
N ASP A 77 1.70 21.29 -19.53
CA ASP A 77 2.73 22.20 -20.04
C ASP A 77 2.99 21.96 -21.54
N LEU A 78 3.05 20.71 -21.98
CA LEU A 78 3.23 20.34 -23.39
C LEU A 78 2.04 20.79 -24.26
N ARG A 79 0.81 20.62 -23.76
CA ARG A 79 -0.40 21.08 -24.46
C ARG A 79 -0.41 22.60 -24.63
N ASP A 80 0.01 23.33 -23.60
CA ASP A 80 0.06 24.79 -23.64
C ASP A 80 1.21 25.29 -24.53
N ALA A 81 2.34 24.59 -24.57
CA ALA A 81 3.40 24.84 -25.55
C ALA A 81 2.91 24.62 -26.99
N LEU A 82 2.24 23.49 -27.27
CA LEU A 82 1.68 23.19 -28.58
C LEU A 82 0.65 24.25 -29.02
N ARG A 83 -0.22 24.69 -28.11
CA ARG A 83 -1.19 25.77 -28.41
C ARG A 83 -0.51 27.08 -28.77
N ARG A 84 0.55 27.46 -28.05
CA ARG A 84 1.34 28.65 -28.35
C ARG A 84 2.04 28.53 -29.70
N ALA A 85 2.60 27.36 -30.01
CA ALA A 85 3.24 27.09 -31.30
C ALA A 85 2.24 27.21 -32.46
N LEU A 86 1.06 26.60 -32.34
CA LEU A 86 0.02 26.69 -33.36
C LEU A 86 -0.50 28.12 -33.56
N ALA A 87 -0.67 28.88 -32.48
CA ALA A 87 -1.06 30.29 -32.56
C ALA A 87 0.00 31.12 -33.29
N TRP A 88 1.28 30.92 -32.96
CA TRP A 88 2.39 31.58 -33.66
C TRP A 88 2.44 31.22 -35.14
N ILE A 89 2.25 29.94 -35.50
CA ILE A 89 2.21 29.51 -36.91
C ILE A 89 1.07 30.21 -37.66
N ALA A 90 -0.12 30.32 -37.05
CA ALA A 90 -1.24 31.01 -37.66
C ALA A 90 -0.94 32.50 -37.93
N GLU A 91 -0.37 33.19 -36.95
CA GLU A 91 0.02 34.60 -37.07
C GLU A 91 1.14 34.80 -38.12
N ALA A 92 2.12 33.89 -38.16
CA ALA A 92 3.18 33.92 -39.16
C ALA A 92 2.64 33.72 -40.58
N LEU A 93 1.72 32.77 -40.77
CA LEU A 93 1.05 32.55 -42.06
C LEU A 93 0.24 33.77 -42.50
N GLU A 94 -0.44 34.44 -41.57
CA GLU A 94 -1.18 35.66 -41.86
C GLU A 94 -0.24 36.81 -42.28
N HIS A 95 0.87 36.99 -41.57
CA HIS A 95 1.92 37.94 -41.96
C HIS A 95 2.48 37.62 -43.36
N PHE A 96 2.81 36.36 -43.66
CA PHE A 96 3.29 35.98 -45.00
C PHE A 96 2.26 36.23 -46.11
N SER A 97 0.97 36.17 -45.78
CA SER A 97 -0.13 36.45 -46.71
C SER A 97 -0.38 37.96 -46.89
N SER A 98 0.06 38.81 -45.97
CA SER A 98 -0.12 40.26 -45.99
C SER A 98 1.05 41.00 -45.32
N PRO A 99 2.26 40.94 -45.90
CA PRO A 99 3.50 41.36 -45.23
C PRO A 99 3.60 42.88 -45.02
N ASP A 100 2.95 43.67 -45.89
CA ASP A 100 2.98 45.13 -45.83
C ASP A 100 1.95 45.70 -44.83
N THR A 101 0.99 44.89 -44.39
CA THR A 101 -0.16 45.33 -43.58
C THR A 101 -0.11 44.79 -42.16
N ILE A 102 0.59 43.67 -41.93
CA ILE A 102 0.64 42.96 -40.66
C ILE A 102 2.09 42.90 -40.19
N ALA A 103 2.36 43.24 -38.93
CA ALA A 103 3.70 43.13 -38.36
C ALA A 103 4.11 41.66 -38.20
N ALA A 104 5.40 41.35 -38.38
CA ALA A 104 5.90 40.01 -38.18
C ALA A 104 5.74 39.59 -36.70
N PRO A 105 5.24 38.36 -36.43
CA PRO A 105 5.16 37.87 -35.06
C PRO A 105 6.56 37.74 -34.44
N PRO A 106 6.68 37.91 -33.11
CA PRO A 106 7.94 37.71 -32.41
C PRO A 106 8.45 36.27 -32.62
N ALA A 107 9.77 36.08 -32.63
CA ALA A 107 10.35 34.75 -32.80
C ALA A 107 9.82 33.77 -31.73
N PRO A 108 9.44 32.55 -32.11
CA PRO A 108 8.97 31.55 -31.16
C PRO A 108 10.14 31.07 -30.31
N ASP A 109 9.87 30.82 -29.03
CA ASP A 109 10.85 30.29 -28.09
C ASP A 109 10.99 28.76 -28.25
N VAL A 110 11.62 28.36 -29.35
CA VAL A 110 11.80 26.95 -29.73
C VAL A 110 12.67 26.20 -28.72
N ASP A 111 13.66 26.89 -28.15
CA ASP A 111 14.58 26.30 -27.17
C ASP A 111 13.84 25.88 -25.90
N SER A 112 12.89 26.69 -25.41
CA SER A 112 12.08 26.29 -24.25
C SER A 112 11.11 25.14 -24.55
N TRP A 113 10.61 25.04 -25.78
CA TRP A 113 9.78 23.90 -26.19
C TRP A 113 10.58 22.61 -26.29
N GLN A 114 11.79 22.68 -26.85
CA GLN A 114 12.71 21.55 -26.93
C GLN A 114 13.11 21.08 -25.52
N ALA A 115 13.49 22.02 -24.65
CA ALA A 115 13.80 21.72 -23.26
C ALA A 115 12.62 21.10 -22.50
N LEU A 116 11.38 21.47 -22.85
CA LEU A 116 10.18 20.87 -22.25
C LEU A 116 9.95 19.44 -22.74
N ILE A 117 10.19 19.14 -24.02
CA ILE A 117 10.06 17.79 -24.59
C ILE A 117 11.11 16.84 -24.00
N ASP A 118 12.34 17.33 -23.83
CA ASP A 118 13.46 16.53 -23.33
C ASP A 118 13.42 16.36 -21.80
N ALA A 119 12.64 17.18 -21.09
CA ALA A 119 12.54 17.11 -19.64
C ALA A 119 11.65 15.93 -19.18
N PRO A 120 12.06 15.19 -18.13
CA PRO A 120 11.18 14.19 -17.55
C PRO A 120 9.94 14.82 -16.90
N PRO A 121 8.82 14.09 -16.83
CA PRO A 121 7.62 14.59 -16.18
C PRO A 121 7.89 14.90 -14.71
N ARG A 122 7.53 16.13 -14.31
CA ARG A 122 7.80 16.67 -12.98
C ARG A 122 6.59 17.43 -12.50
N ALA A 123 6.17 17.17 -11.27
CA ALA A 123 5.04 17.88 -10.67
C ALA A 123 5.44 19.34 -10.45
N ARG A 124 4.62 20.28 -10.95
CA ARG A 124 4.82 21.72 -10.70
C ARG A 124 4.78 22.07 -9.21
N ASN A 125 4.05 21.29 -8.42
CA ASN A 125 3.94 21.37 -6.97
C ASN A 125 3.90 19.95 -6.39
N PRO A 126 5.03 19.40 -5.90
CA PRO A 126 5.01 18.10 -5.23
C PRO A 126 4.17 18.21 -3.94
N PRO A 127 3.40 17.16 -3.58
CA PRO A 127 2.68 17.13 -2.31
C PRO A 127 3.69 17.24 -1.14
N ARG A 128 3.35 18.07 -0.14
CA ARG A 128 4.08 18.18 1.13
C ARG A 128 3.71 17.06 2.08
#